data_AF-A0A2D6X1G5-F1
#
_entry.id   AF-A0A2D6X1G5-F1
#
_cell.length_a   1.000
_cell.length_b   1.000
_cell.length_c   1.000
_cell.angle_alpha   90.00
_cell.angle_beta   90.00
_cell.angle_gamma   90.00
#
_symmetry.space_group_name_H-M   'P 1'
#
loop_
_entity.id
_entity.type
_entity.pdbx_description
1 polymer ?
#
loop_
_entity_poly.entity_id
_entity_poly.type
_entity_poly.pdbx_seq_one_letter_code
_entity_poly.pdbx_strand_id
1 'polypeptide(L)'
;MSTLDTAKELLRKGIALNDAELIEMANSLIEADTAAETAVQSDITQVVEQPAPPERVGADDFSMTGRQIKEGPTPINKVDRGDNLFTDDKSEHMDIETPAFTPSPRRDKAQKTKQKCVECKKTIEVSDVHRRDFFVCDGCLSNKRR
;
A
#
# COMPACT_ATOMS: atom_id res chain seq x y z
N MET A 1 -1.86 15.27 -37.67
CA MET A 1 -1.04 14.35 -36.86
C MET A 1 -0.24 15.22 -35.90
N SER A 2 -0.34 14.99 -34.59
CA SER A 2 0.45 15.76 -33.62
C SER A 2 1.92 15.30 -33.65
N THR A 3 2.84 16.16 -33.23
CA THR A 3 4.28 15.87 -33.12
C THR A 3 4.52 14.65 -32.21
N LEU A 4 3.79 14.54 -31.11
CA LEU A 4 3.79 13.37 -30.23
C LEU A 4 3.29 12.09 -30.90
N ASP A 5 2.28 12.16 -31.77
CA ASP A 5 1.80 10.97 -32.49
C ASP A 5 2.86 10.47 -33.48
N THR A 6 3.56 11.39 -34.15
CA THR A 6 4.66 11.02 -35.06
C THR A 6 5.85 10.40 -34.32
N ALA A 7 6.20 10.91 -33.13
CA ALA A 7 7.26 10.33 -32.31
C ALA A 7 6.91 8.91 -31.83
N LYS A 8 5.64 8.66 -31.45
CA LYS A 8 5.18 7.32 -31.04
C LYS A 8 5.22 6.31 -32.19
N GLU A 9 4.88 6.73 -33.41
CA GLU A 9 5.00 5.86 -34.59
C GLU A 9 6.45 5.50 -34.92
N LEU A 10 7.37 6.46 -34.77
CA LEU A 10 8.80 6.23 -34.97
C LEU A 10 9.38 5.30 -33.90
N LEU A 11 9.01 5.45 -32.63
CA LEU A 11 9.40 4.50 -31.57
C LEU A 11 8.89 3.08 -31.85
N ARG A 12 7.63 2.93 -32.27
CA ARG A 12 7.06 1.61 -32.61
C ARG A 12 7.82 0.95 -33.76
N LYS A 13 8.21 1.72 -34.78
CA LYS A 13 9.00 1.23 -35.91
C LYS A 13 10.44 0.91 -35.52
N GLY A 14 11.08 1.77 -34.71
CA GLY A 14 12.44 1.55 -34.19
C GLY A 14 12.55 0.29 -33.34
N ILE A 15 11.57 0.03 -32.47
CA ILE A 15 11.53 -1.20 -31.64
C ILE A 15 11.27 -2.44 -32.51
N ALA A 16 10.39 -2.34 -33.52
CA ALA A 16 10.10 -3.47 -34.41
C ALA A 16 11.31 -3.86 -35.28
N LEU A 17 12.16 -2.90 -35.64
CA LEU A 17 13.35 -3.11 -36.47
C LEU A 17 14.65 -3.20 -35.67
N ASN A 18 14.61 -3.02 -34.34
CA ASN A 18 15.79 -2.87 -33.47
C ASN A 18 16.79 -1.83 -33.99
N ASP A 19 16.27 -0.72 -34.52
CA ASP A 19 17.07 0.37 -35.06
C ASP A 19 17.23 1.47 -34.02
N ALA A 20 18.47 1.68 -33.56
CA ALA A 20 18.80 2.66 -32.54
C ALA A 20 18.59 4.10 -33.01
N GLU A 21 18.78 4.40 -34.29
CA GLU A 21 18.71 5.77 -34.82
C GLU A 21 17.27 6.29 -34.80
N LEU A 22 16.30 5.42 -35.10
CA LEU A 22 14.87 5.75 -35.03
C LEU A 22 14.39 5.97 -33.58
N ILE A 23 14.98 5.25 -32.63
CA ILE A 23 14.66 5.37 -31.21
C ILE A 23 15.19 6.71 -30.67
N GLU A 24 16.43 7.07 -31.01
CA GLU A 24 17.04 8.34 -30.61
C GLU A 24 16.29 9.55 -31.20
N MET A 25 15.95 9.49 -32.49
CA MET A 25 15.18 10.54 -33.15
C MET A 25 13.81 10.75 -32.48
N ALA A 26 13.12 9.65 -32.15
CA ALA A 26 11.82 9.77 -31.53
C ALA A 26 11.87 10.28 -30.07
N ASN A 27 12.91 9.93 -29.32
CA ASN A 27 13.13 10.47 -27.97
C ASN A 27 13.39 11.98 -28.00
N SER A 28 14.18 12.47 -28.96
CA SER A 28 14.45 13.91 -29.10
C SER A 28 13.19 14.75 -29.38
N LEU A 29 12.21 14.19 -30.10
CA LEU A 29 10.94 14.87 -30.36
C LEU A 29 10.05 14.94 -29.11
N ILE A 30 10.10 13.90 -28.26
CA ILE A 30 9.36 13.88 -26.98
C ILE A 30 9.95 14.89 -26.00
N GLU A 31 11.28 15.00 -25.94
CA GLU A 31 11.96 15.97 -25.09
C GLU A 31 11.68 17.42 -25.50
N ALA A 32 11.62 17.70 -26.81
CA ALA A 32 11.29 19.03 -27.33
C ALA A 32 9.86 19.47 -26.95
N ASP A 33 8.89 18.56 -27.02
CA ASP A 33 7.49 18.88 -26.69
C ASP A 33 7.29 19.04 -25.17
N THR A 34 7.95 18.21 -24.35
CA THR A 34 7.85 18.30 -22.87
C THR A 34 8.54 19.54 -22.29
N ALA A 35 9.59 20.03 -22.95
CA ALA A 35 10.24 21.30 -22.59
C ALA A 35 9.36 22.53 -22.95
N ALA A 36 8.51 22.43 -23.98
CA ALA A 36 7.59 23.50 -24.35
C ALA A 36 6.40 23.65 -23.38
N GLU A 37 5.93 22.54 -22.78
CA GLU A 37 4.82 22.56 -21.81
C GLU A 37 5.22 23.07 -20.42
N THR A 38 6.50 22.93 -20.03
CA THR A 38 7.00 23.36 -18.71
C THR A 38 7.26 24.87 -18.60
N ALA A 39 7.29 25.61 -19.72
CA ALA A 39 7.55 27.05 -19.73
C ALA A 39 6.30 27.94 -19.51
N VAL A 40 5.09 27.37 -19.42
CA VAL A 40 3.82 28.14 -19.38
C VAL A 40 3.22 28.26 -17.96
N GLN A 41 3.85 27.68 -16.93
CA GLN A 41 3.28 27.62 -15.57
C GLN A 41 3.93 28.57 -14.54
N SER A 42 4.46 29.73 -14.95
CA SER A 42 5.09 30.67 -14.00
C SER A 42 4.65 32.12 -14.16
N ASP A 43 3.35 32.41 -14.24
CA ASP A 43 2.83 33.79 -14.11
C ASP A 43 1.39 33.80 -13.56
N ILE A 44 1.22 33.52 -12.26
CA ILE A 44 0.08 34.03 -11.49
C ILE A 44 0.55 34.43 -10.09
N THR A 45 0.97 35.69 -9.96
CA THR A 45 1.15 36.36 -8.67
C THR A 45 -0.23 36.77 -8.16
N GLN A 46 -0.97 35.87 -7.52
CA GLN A 46 -2.13 36.24 -6.71
C GLN A 46 -1.65 36.62 -5.31
N VAL A 47 -1.74 37.92 -5.01
CA VAL A 47 -1.64 38.46 -3.66
C VAL A 47 -2.87 38.00 -2.89
N VAL A 48 -2.72 36.93 -2.11
CA VAL A 48 -3.71 36.45 -1.15
C VAL A 48 -3.45 37.16 0.18
N GLU A 49 -4.44 37.94 0.61
CA GLU A 49 -4.50 38.59 1.91
C GLU A 49 -4.39 37.53 3.01
N GLN A 50 -3.35 37.64 3.85
CA GLN A 50 -3.02 36.66 4.87
C GLN A 50 -4.07 36.69 6.00
N PRO A 51 -4.79 35.60 6.29
CA PRO A 51 -5.61 35.56 7.50
C PRO A 51 -4.69 35.58 8.73
N ALA A 52 -5.15 36.30 9.77
CA ALA A 52 -4.40 36.49 11.01
C ALA A 52 -3.84 35.16 11.56
N PRO A 53 -2.62 35.16 12.11
CA PRO A 53 -2.00 33.94 12.63
C PRO A 53 -2.86 33.34 13.74
N PRO A 54 -3.07 32.01 13.75
CA PRO A 54 -3.84 31.38 14.82
C PRO A 54 -3.17 31.63 16.16
N GLU A 55 -3.96 31.96 17.18
CA GLU A 55 -3.49 32.08 18.55
C GLU A 55 -2.75 30.79 18.94
N ARG A 56 -1.51 30.95 19.41
CA ARG A 56 -0.68 29.82 19.82
C ARG A 56 -1.27 29.25 21.11
N VAL A 57 -1.93 28.12 21.00
CA VAL A 57 -2.36 27.31 22.15
C VAL A 57 -1.13 27.01 23.00
N GLY A 58 -1.13 27.48 24.25
CA GLY A 58 -0.02 27.26 25.19
C GLY A 58 0.15 25.77 25.51
N ALA A 59 1.38 25.34 25.82
CA ALA A 59 1.67 23.95 26.16
C ALA A 59 0.85 23.42 27.35
N ASP A 60 0.32 24.32 28.18
CA ASP A 60 -0.54 23.98 29.32
C ASP A 60 -1.94 23.49 28.91
N ASP A 61 -2.41 23.80 27.69
CA ASP A 61 -3.69 23.31 27.16
C ASP A 61 -3.59 21.83 26.69
N PHE A 62 -2.37 21.30 26.60
CA PHE A 62 -2.10 19.87 26.40
C PHE A 62 -1.94 19.10 27.71
N SER A 63 -1.94 19.79 28.85
CA SER A 63 -1.87 19.13 30.15
C SER A 63 -3.27 18.71 30.60
N MET A 64 -3.57 17.41 30.54
CA MET A 64 -4.73 16.86 31.23
C MET A 64 -4.53 17.08 32.73
N THR A 65 -5.09 18.16 33.27
CA THR A 65 -5.26 18.28 34.72
C THR A 65 -6.03 17.06 35.18
N GLY A 66 -5.48 16.34 36.16
CA GLY A 66 -5.97 15.03 36.60
C GLY A 66 -7.39 15.06 37.12
N ARG A 67 -8.37 15.10 36.20
CA ARG A 67 -9.76 14.79 36.47
C ARG A 67 -9.82 13.29 36.69
N GLN A 68 -10.30 12.89 37.85
CA GLN A 68 -10.62 11.50 38.13
C GLN A 68 -11.56 10.99 37.04
N ILE A 69 -11.06 10.10 36.19
CA ILE A 69 -11.86 9.37 35.20
C ILE A 69 -12.75 8.43 36.02
N LYS A 70 -13.93 8.93 36.42
CA LYS A 70 -15.03 8.05 36.76
C LYS A 70 -15.67 7.67 35.43
N GLU A 71 -15.87 6.36 35.28
CA GLU A 71 -16.51 5.63 34.19
C GLU A 71 -15.51 5.00 33.21
N GLY A 72 -15.50 3.67 33.21
CA GLY A 72 -14.69 2.84 32.34
C GLY A 72 -15.10 2.97 30.87
N PRO A 73 -14.28 2.47 29.93
CA PRO A 73 -14.54 2.61 28.50
C PRO A 73 -15.90 1.98 28.16
N THR A 74 -16.81 2.80 27.62
CA THR A 74 -18.06 2.31 27.04
C THR A 74 -17.71 1.41 25.85
N PRO A 75 -18.15 0.14 25.85
CA PRO A 75 -17.88 -0.75 24.74
C PRO A 75 -18.54 -0.20 23.46
N ILE A 76 -17.82 -0.26 22.35
CA ILE A 76 -18.21 0.27 21.02
C ILE A 76 -19.61 -0.20 20.58
N ASN A 77 -20.07 -1.34 21.10
CA ASN A 77 -21.39 -1.91 20.83
C ASN A 77 -22.57 -1.14 21.49
N LYS A 78 -22.31 -0.15 22.36
CA LYS A 78 -23.33 0.65 23.06
C LYS A 78 -23.44 2.09 22.54
N VAL A 79 -22.68 2.45 21.50
CA VAL A 79 -22.85 3.75 20.84
C VAL A 79 -24.02 3.61 19.89
N ASP A 80 -25.13 4.27 20.20
CA ASP A 80 -26.25 4.41 19.28
C ASP A 80 -25.72 5.03 17.99
N ARG A 81 -25.71 4.24 16.90
CA ARG A 81 -25.29 4.73 15.59
C ARG A 81 -26.34 5.74 15.17
N GLY A 82 -25.95 7.01 15.07
CA GLY A 82 -26.84 8.07 14.57
C GLY A 82 -27.43 7.68 13.22
N ASP A 83 -28.61 8.24 12.91
CA ASP A 83 -29.32 7.94 11.67
C ASP A 83 -28.42 8.24 10.46
N ASN A 84 -28.25 7.25 9.58
CA ASN A 84 -27.51 7.43 8.34
C ASN A 84 -28.26 8.44 7.44
N LEU A 85 -27.72 9.65 7.34
CA LEU A 85 -28.22 10.72 6.45
C LEU A 85 -27.82 10.50 4.99
N PHE A 86 -27.02 9.47 4.70
CA PHE A 86 -26.59 9.17 3.35
C PHE A 86 -27.77 8.66 2.52
N THR A 87 -28.10 9.40 1.47
CA THR A 87 -29.11 9.00 0.48
C THR A 87 -28.35 8.66 -0.79
N ASP A 88 -28.41 7.40 -1.20
CA ASP A 88 -27.73 6.92 -2.41
C ASP A 88 -28.54 7.33 -3.65
N ASP A 89 -27.87 7.93 -4.63
CA ASP A 89 -28.46 8.40 -5.90
C ASP A 89 -28.80 7.25 -6.87
N LYS A 90 -28.47 5.99 -6.51
CA LYS A 90 -28.78 4.76 -7.27
C LYS A 90 -28.33 4.79 -8.73
N SER A 91 -27.44 5.68 -9.11
CA SER A 91 -26.86 5.73 -10.45
C SER A 91 -25.76 4.68 -10.54
N GLU A 92 -26.13 3.45 -10.90
CA GLU A 92 -25.16 2.41 -11.23
C GLU A 92 -24.75 2.54 -12.71
N HIS A 93 -23.44 2.69 -12.97
CA HIS A 93 -22.89 2.64 -14.31
C HIS A 93 -22.92 1.19 -14.82
N MET A 94 -23.85 0.87 -15.73
CA MET A 94 -23.98 -0.47 -16.33
C MET A 94 -23.14 -0.65 -17.61
N ASP A 95 -22.43 0.38 -18.05
CA ASP A 95 -21.76 0.42 -19.36
C ASP A 95 -20.42 -0.34 -19.41
N ILE A 96 -19.94 -0.86 -18.27
CA ILE A 96 -18.60 -1.46 -18.15
C ILE A 96 -18.75 -2.95 -17.80
N GLU A 97 -18.50 -3.81 -18.78
CA GLU A 97 -18.43 -5.26 -18.57
C GLU A 97 -17.15 -5.61 -17.81
N THR A 98 -17.30 -6.06 -16.56
CA THR A 98 -16.16 -6.51 -15.75
C THR A 98 -15.77 -7.92 -16.17
N PRO A 99 -14.50 -8.18 -16.52
CA PRO A 99 -14.05 -9.52 -16.87
C PRO A 99 -14.21 -10.48 -15.69
N ALA A 100 -14.53 -11.75 -15.99
CA ALA A 100 -14.69 -12.78 -14.97
C ALA A 100 -13.37 -13.01 -14.22
N PHE A 101 -13.33 -12.59 -12.95
CA PHE A 101 -12.18 -12.78 -12.06
C PHE A 101 -12.35 -14.07 -11.26
N THR A 102 -11.47 -15.04 -11.48
CA THR A 102 -11.33 -16.21 -10.59
C THR A 102 -10.19 -15.95 -9.62
N PRO A 103 -10.46 -15.81 -8.30
CA PRO A 103 -9.40 -15.67 -7.31
C PRO A 103 -8.46 -16.87 -7.38
N SER A 104 -7.17 -16.62 -7.25
CA SER A 104 -6.21 -17.72 -7.13
C SER A 104 -6.51 -18.52 -5.85
N PRO A 105 -6.34 -19.86 -5.89
CA PRO A 105 -6.51 -20.66 -4.70
C PRO A 105 -5.50 -20.24 -3.64
N ARG A 106 -5.98 -20.16 -2.40
CA ARG A 106 -5.11 -19.91 -1.24
C ARG A 106 -4.14 -21.06 -1.10
N ARG A 107 -2.87 -20.76 -0.78
CA ARG A 107 -1.84 -21.77 -0.53
C ARG A 107 -2.30 -22.80 0.51
N ASP A 108 -2.04 -24.07 0.24
CA ASP A 108 -2.34 -25.18 1.14
C ASP A 108 -1.66 -25.02 2.50
N LYS A 109 -2.30 -25.56 3.54
CA LYS A 109 -1.72 -25.61 4.88
C LYS A 109 -0.48 -26.50 4.86
N ALA A 110 0.58 -26.06 5.54
CA ALA A 110 1.80 -26.85 5.67
C ALA A 110 1.51 -28.22 6.31
N GLN A 111 2.05 -29.27 5.71
CA GLN A 111 1.95 -30.62 6.25
C GLN A 111 2.72 -30.72 7.58
N LYS A 112 2.22 -31.54 8.51
CA LYS A 112 2.90 -31.83 9.78
C LYS A 112 3.63 -33.15 9.65
N THR A 113 4.90 -33.15 10.00
CA THR A 113 5.81 -34.30 9.93
C THR A 113 6.30 -34.65 11.33
N LYS A 114 6.34 -35.93 11.66
CA LYS A 114 6.83 -36.40 12.97
C LYS A 114 8.37 -36.37 12.99
N GLN A 115 8.95 -35.60 13.91
CA GLN A 115 10.39 -35.50 14.10
C GLN A 115 10.78 -35.88 15.53
N LYS A 116 11.98 -36.45 15.69
CA LYS A 116 12.54 -36.84 16.99
C LYS A 116 13.51 -35.76 17.46
N CYS A 117 13.37 -35.33 18.71
CA CYS A 117 14.35 -34.44 19.34
C CYS A 117 15.69 -35.16 19.54
N VAL A 118 16.80 -34.51 19.23
CA VAL A 118 18.14 -35.07 19.43
C VAL A 118 18.45 -35.32 20.91
N GLU A 119 18.00 -34.43 21.79
CA GLU A 119 18.34 -34.47 23.22
C GLU A 119 17.45 -35.43 24.02
N CYS A 120 16.13 -35.27 23.92
CA CYS A 120 15.19 -36.08 24.71
C CYS A 120 14.59 -37.26 23.95
N LYS A 121 14.89 -37.44 22.65
CA LYS A 121 14.39 -38.52 21.78
C LYS A 121 12.86 -38.62 21.65
N LYS A 122 12.12 -37.65 22.19
CA LYS A 122 10.66 -37.57 22.08
C LYS A 122 10.27 -37.23 20.64
N THR A 123 9.23 -37.90 20.14
CA THR A 123 8.61 -37.61 18.84
C THR A 123 7.60 -36.47 18.99
N ILE A 124 7.78 -35.40 18.22
CA ILE A 124 6.90 -34.24 18.20
C ILE A 124 6.45 -34.00 16.76
N GLU A 125 5.21 -33.54 16.60
CA GLU A 125 4.67 -33.15 15.30
C GLU A 125 5.08 -31.71 15.00
N VAL A 126 5.87 -31.54 13.94
CA VAL A 126 6.44 -30.25 13.54
C VAL A 126 5.95 -29.92 12.13
N SER A 127 5.76 -28.64 11.82
CA SER A 127 5.48 -28.21 10.44
C SER A 127 6.65 -28.57 9.53
N ASP A 128 6.38 -29.01 8.32
CA ASP A 128 7.42 -29.42 7.36
C ASP A 128 8.43 -28.29 7.08
N VAL A 129 7.98 -27.03 7.12
CA VAL A 129 8.83 -25.83 6.99
C VAL A 129 9.87 -25.73 8.11
N HIS A 130 9.57 -26.29 9.28
CA HIS A 130 10.43 -26.25 10.47
C HIS A 130 11.21 -27.55 10.66
N ARG A 131 11.23 -28.43 9.64
CA ARG A 131 12.04 -29.65 9.64
C ARG A 131 13.51 -29.31 9.63
N ARG A 132 14.24 -29.83 10.61
CA ARG A 132 15.69 -29.65 10.77
C ARG A 132 16.34 -30.99 11.08
N ASP A 133 17.57 -31.18 10.61
CA ASP A 133 18.34 -32.40 10.88
C ASP A 133 18.72 -32.51 12.36
N PHE A 134 18.99 -31.39 13.01
CA PHE A 134 19.25 -31.30 14.45
C PHE A 134 18.06 -30.68 15.20
N PHE A 135 16.89 -31.32 15.10
CA PHE A 135 15.71 -30.84 15.80
C PHE A 135 15.87 -30.97 17.33
N VAL A 136 15.69 -29.86 18.04
CA VAL A 136 15.64 -29.81 19.50
C VAL A 136 14.27 -29.29 19.91
N CYS A 137 13.59 -29.98 20.81
CA CYS A 137 12.26 -29.59 21.24
C CYS A 137 12.30 -28.34 22.14
N ASP A 138 11.19 -27.61 22.18
CA ASP A 138 11.08 -26.38 22.97
C ASP A 138 11.38 -26.59 24.47
N GLY A 139 11.03 -27.76 25.02
CA GLY A 139 11.36 -28.11 26.41
C GLY A 139 12.86 -28.31 26.67
N CYS A 140 13.60 -28.80 25.67
CA CYS A 140 15.06 -28.91 25.75
C CYS A 140 15.73 -27.53 25.57
N LEU A 141 15.19 -26.71 24.66
CA LEU A 141 15.67 -25.34 24.46
C LEU A 141 15.42 -24.44 25.68
N SER A 142 14.27 -24.59 26.35
CA SER A 142 13.95 -23.81 27.56
C SER A 142 14.86 -24.18 28.74
N ASN A 143 15.24 -25.44 28.86
CA ASN A 143 16.08 -25.91 29.96
C ASN A 143 17.56 -25.49 29.81
N LYS A 144 18.05 -25.28 28.59
CA LYS A 144 19.44 -24.83 28.34
C LYS A 144 19.70 -23.35 28.62
N ARG A 145 18.66 -22.53 28.72
CA ARG A 145 18.77 -21.07 28.98
C ARG A 145 18.72 -20.71 30.47
N ARG A 146 18.52 -21.69 31.35
CA ARG A 146 18.65 -21.54 32.80
C ARG A 146 20.00 -22.06 33.24
#